data_AF-A0A940TB44-F1
#
_entry.id   AF-A0A940TB44-F1
#
_cell.length_a   1.000
_cell.length_b   1.000
_cell.length_c   1.000
_cell.angle_alpha   90.00
_cell.angle_beta   90.00
_cell.angle_gamma   90.00
#
_symmetry.space_group_name_H-M   'P 1'
#
loop_
_entity.id
_entity.type
_entity.pdbx_description
1 polymer ?
#
loop_
_entity_poly.entity_id
_entity_poly.type
_entity_poly.pdbx_seq_one_letter_code
_entity_poly.pdbx_strand_id
1 'polypeptide(L)'
;QNDSKYYEYKLKISELKKKSALADMEFEYYDEEKEELDQKLSELALKSKYYELCSLEKQVGIRQANVDYLKKYAEVEAVKLENRQSTETDCKLAQINLQMAENELSAAEKSVQSKTREISDFLNQYKDTEKFSVKCELPQRITYRKFDPEKLYKKFSENSFELEKQRRSMEYDENYLEEIESIYGKDSDIYKSYSNSYEIDKLNFEIKENEYKSQITEMVSSYEQTYAEYLSNREYNSVLADKLDILKTAYDTGNMSELDYLKQYAEISSEMCRMDNALAQADLLYDRLCLIEDGTDAVINNIDF
;
A
#
# COMPACT_ATOMS: atom_id res chain seq x y z
N GLN A 1 42.55 30.13 -31.77
CA GLN A 1 41.13 30.48 -31.97
C GLN A 1 40.17 29.51 -31.28
N ASN A 2 40.44 28.19 -31.22
CA ASN A 2 39.59 27.22 -30.49
C ASN A 2 39.49 27.45 -28.98
N ASP A 3 40.56 27.86 -28.30
CA ASP A 3 40.54 28.04 -26.83
C ASP A 3 39.67 29.23 -26.38
N SER A 4 39.56 30.27 -27.22
CA SER A 4 38.70 31.44 -26.94
C SER A 4 37.22 31.06 -27.02
N LYS A 5 36.82 30.30 -28.06
CA LYS A 5 35.46 29.80 -28.21
C LYS A 5 35.10 28.82 -27.08
N TYR A 6 36.03 27.97 -26.67
CA TYR A 6 35.83 27.02 -25.57
C TYR A 6 35.67 27.70 -24.20
N TYR A 7 36.40 28.80 -23.97
CA TYR A 7 36.28 29.58 -22.73
C TYR A 7 34.99 30.38 -22.67
N GLU A 8 34.60 31.08 -23.75
CA GLU A 8 33.28 31.73 -23.88
C GLU A 8 32.13 30.74 -23.68
N TYR A 9 32.27 29.55 -24.28
CA TYR A 9 31.35 28.43 -24.11
C TYR A 9 31.19 28.01 -22.64
N LYS A 10 32.29 27.82 -21.90
CA LYS A 10 32.20 27.44 -20.47
C LYS A 10 31.58 28.54 -19.60
N LEU A 11 31.84 29.81 -19.92
CA LEU A 11 31.28 30.95 -19.18
C LEU A 11 29.76 31.03 -19.37
N LYS A 12 29.28 30.91 -20.61
CA LYS A 12 27.84 30.88 -20.92
C LYS A 12 27.12 29.70 -20.29
N ILE A 13 27.71 28.50 -20.28
CA ILE A 13 27.15 27.34 -19.57
C ILE A 13 26.96 27.64 -18.08
N SER A 14 27.98 28.23 -17.45
CA SER A 14 27.92 28.56 -16.02
C SER A 14 26.82 29.60 -15.72
N GLU A 15 26.65 30.58 -16.60
CA GLU A 15 25.57 31.57 -16.49
C GLU A 15 24.18 30.98 -16.71
N LEU A 16 24.01 30.09 -17.70
CA LEU A 16 22.76 29.38 -17.94
C LEU A 16 22.39 28.48 -16.74
N LYS A 17 23.36 27.77 -16.16
CA LYS A 17 23.13 26.95 -14.95
C LYS A 17 22.73 27.76 -13.73
N LYS A 18 23.30 28.97 -13.58
CA LYS A 18 22.89 29.89 -12.51
C LYS A 18 21.48 30.44 -12.75
N LYS A 19 21.13 30.75 -14.01
CA LYS A 19 19.81 31.28 -14.36
C LYS A 19 18.70 30.24 -14.28
N SER A 20 18.99 28.96 -14.52
CA SER A 20 17.98 27.90 -14.44
C SER A 20 17.55 27.59 -13.00
N ALA A 21 18.21 28.20 -11.99
CA ALA A 21 17.90 28.05 -10.56
C ALA A 21 17.83 26.60 -10.08
N LEU A 22 18.38 25.64 -10.84
CA LEU A 22 18.31 24.21 -10.53
C LEU A 22 18.99 23.89 -9.20
N ALA A 23 20.11 24.56 -8.91
CA ALA A 23 20.84 24.39 -7.66
C ALA A 23 20.11 25.04 -6.46
N ASP A 24 19.42 26.16 -6.69
CA ASP A 24 18.67 26.86 -5.64
C ASP A 24 17.36 26.11 -5.32
N MET A 25 16.69 25.54 -6.33
CA MET A 25 15.50 24.71 -6.17
C MET A 25 15.78 23.43 -5.36
N GLU A 26 16.91 22.76 -5.59
CA GLU A 26 17.30 21.63 -4.76
C GLU A 26 17.43 22.08 -3.29
N PHE A 27 18.11 23.20 -3.03
CA PHE A 27 18.29 23.70 -1.66
C PHE A 27 16.97 24.06 -0.96
N GLU A 28 16.05 24.74 -1.65
CA GLU A 28 14.74 25.15 -1.11
C GLU A 28 13.84 23.96 -0.74
N TYR A 29 13.88 22.86 -1.50
CA TYR A 29 13.12 21.65 -1.19
C TYR A 29 13.61 20.94 0.08
N TYR A 30 14.90 21.07 0.44
CA TYR A 30 15.49 20.35 1.57
C TYR A 30 15.32 21.05 2.94
N ASP A 31 14.73 22.24 3.03
CA ASP A 31 14.69 23.01 4.29
C ASP A 31 13.44 22.75 5.18
N GLU A 32 12.20 22.69 4.65
CA GLU A 32 10.99 22.50 5.49
C GLU A 32 9.93 21.56 4.87
N GLU A 33 9.62 21.70 3.56
CA GLU A 33 8.56 20.91 2.90
C GLU A 33 8.87 19.40 2.87
N LYS A 34 10.16 19.03 2.84
CA LYS A 34 10.58 17.63 2.88
C LYS A 34 10.35 16.97 4.24
N GLU A 35 10.52 17.68 5.36
CA GLU A 35 10.30 17.09 6.69
C GLU A 35 8.81 16.75 6.89
N GLU A 36 7.89 17.61 6.44
CA GLU A 36 6.45 17.34 6.49
C GLU A 36 6.08 16.14 5.60
N LEU A 37 6.63 16.06 4.39
CA LEU A 37 6.40 14.96 3.47
C LEU A 37 6.93 13.63 4.01
N ASP A 38 8.17 13.61 4.50
CA ASP A 38 8.80 12.44 5.09
C ASP A 38 8.01 11.95 6.32
N GLN A 39 7.45 12.88 7.10
CA GLN A 39 6.54 12.54 8.21
C GLN A 39 5.26 11.87 7.69
N LYS A 40 4.57 12.45 6.69
CA LYS A 40 3.34 11.87 6.12
C LYS A 40 3.58 10.47 5.53
N LEU A 41 4.70 10.28 4.84
CA LEU A 41 5.10 8.97 4.30
C LEU A 41 5.37 7.95 5.42
N SER A 42 6.04 8.39 6.49
CA SER A 42 6.30 7.55 7.66
C SER A 42 5.01 7.17 8.40
N GLU A 43 4.05 8.09 8.51
CA GLU A 43 2.72 7.82 9.07
C GLU A 43 1.95 6.80 8.23
N LEU A 44 1.93 6.95 6.90
CA LEU A 44 1.29 5.99 6.00
C LEU A 44 1.93 4.59 6.11
N ALA A 45 3.26 4.51 6.14
CA ALA A 45 3.98 3.25 6.30
C ALA A 45 3.66 2.57 7.64
N LEU A 46 3.59 3.35 8.73
CA LEU A 46 3.21 2.84 10.05
C LEU A 46 1.76 2.34 10.06
N LYS A 47 0.84 3.10 9.45
CA LYS A 47 -0.58 2.75 9.31
C LYS A 47 -0.77 1.43 8.58
N SER A 48 -0.07 1.23 7.48
CA SER A 48 -0.09 -0.04 6.73
C SER A 48 0.36 -1.22 7.59
N LYS A 49 1.49 -1.08 8.30
CA LYS A 49 1.98 -2.13 9.21
C LYS A 49 1.00 -2.45 10.34
N TYR A 50 0.34 -1.44 10.91
CA TYR A 50 -0.70 -1.65 11.92
C TYR A 50 -1.93 -2.36 11.37
N TYR A 51 -2.38 -2.02 10.17
CA TYR A 51 -3.51 -2.71 9.53
C TYR A 51 -3.19 -4.17 9.23
N GLU A 52 -1.96 -4.47 8.80
CA GLU A 52 -1.51 -5.85 8.62
C GLU A 52 -1.49 -6.61 9.95
N LEU A 53 -1.00 -5.99 11.04
CA LEU A 53 -1.05 -6.60 12.37
C LEU A 53 -2.48 -6.90 12.80
N CYS A 54 -3.42 -5.96 12.62
CA CYS A 54 -4.84 -6.17 12.92
C CYS A 54 -5.43 -7.35 12.12
N SER A 55 -5.09 -7.47 10.84
CA SER A 55 -5.52 -8.60 10.00
C SER A 55 -4.95 -9.93 10.50
N LEU A 56 -3.67 -9.96 10.88
CA LEU A 56 -3.03 -11.16 11.43
C LEU A 56 -3.65 -11.59 12.77
N GLU A 57 -3.92 -10.65 13.67
CA GLU A 57 -4.60 -10.94 14.95
C GLU A 57 -6.01 -11.52 14.72
N LYS A 58 -6.75 -10.97 13.74
CA LYS A 58 -8.04 -11.50 13.35
C LYS A 58 -7.95 -12.92 12.80
N GLN A 59 -6.92 -13.20 11.99
CA GLN A 59 -6.65 -14.55 11.48
C GLN A 59 -6.34 -15.54 12.60
N VAL A 60 -5.59 -15.14 13.63
CA VAL A 60 -5.36 -15.98 14.82
C VAL A 60 -6.69 -16.36 15.47
N GLY A 61 -7.60 -15.40 15.68
CA GLY A 61 -8.93 -15.67 16.22
C GLY A 61 -9.76 -16.65 15.38
N ILE A 62 -9.71 -16.54 14.05
CA ILE A 62 -10.40 -17.46 13.13
C ILE A 62 -9.80 -18.86 13.19
N ARG A 63 -8.46 -18.97 13.21
CA ARG A 63 -7.76 -20.26 13.32
C ARG A 63 -8.04 -20.93 14.66
N GLN A 64 -8.10 -20.15 15.75
CA GLN A 64 -8.48 -20.66 17.07
C GLN A 64 -9.90 -21.22 17.06
N ALA A 65 -10.87 -20.51 16.48
CA ALA A 65 -12.25 -21.00 16.36
C ALA A 65 -12.33 -22.32 15.57
N ASN A 66 -11.52 -22.47 14.51
CA ASN A 66 -11.45 -23.72 13.74
C ASN A 66 -10.81 -24.87 14.55
N VAL A 67 -9.75 -24.59 15.34
CA VAL A 67 -9.15 -25.56 16.25
C VAL A 67 -10.16 -26.03 17.29
N ASP A 68 -10.93 -25.11 17.89
CA ASP A 68 -11.96 -25.45 18.87
C ASP A 68 -13.03 -26.38 18.29
N TYR A 69 -13.48 -26.09 17.06
CA TYR A 69 -14.38 -26.96 16.30
C TYR A 69 -13.78 -28.35 16.06
N LEU A 70 -12.57 -28.43 15.50
CA LEU A 70 -11.94 -29.70 15.15
C LEU A 70 -11.61 -30.55 16.37
N LYS A 71 -11.29 -29.91 17.49
CA LYS A 71 -11.11 -30.58 18.77
C LYS A 71 -12.41 -31.25 19.21
N LYS A 72 -13.53 -30.52 19.17
CA LYS A 72 -14.85 -31.08 19.49
C LYS A 72 -15.24 -32.20 18.52
N TYR A 73 -14.93 -32.04 17.24
CA TYR A 73 -15.18 -33.06 16.22
C TYR A 73 -14.44 -34.36 16.51
N ALA A 74 -13.14 -34.28 16.85
CA ALA A 74 -12.34 -35.44 17.21
C ALA A 74 -12.87 -36.15 18.48
N GLU A 75 -13.32 -35.40 19.48
CA GLU A 75 -13.96 -35.96 20.68
C GLU A 75 -15.24 -36.74 20.32
N VAL A 76 -16.10 -36.16 19.47
CA VAL A 76 -17.35 -36.80 19.03
C VAL A 76 -17.07 -38.07 18.21
N GLU A 77 -16.09 -38.06 17.33
CA GLU A 77 -15.71 -39.25 16.55
C GLU A 77 -15.18 -40.38 17.44
N ALA A 78 -14.40 -40.07 18.48
CA ALA A 78 -13.94 -41.07 19.44
C ALA A 78 -15.12 -41.74 20.18
N VAL A 79 -16.13 -40.96 20.61
CA VAL A 79 -17.34 -41.50 21.23
C VAL A 79 -18.17 -42.35 20.24
N LYS A 80 -18.24 -41.94 18.97
CA LYS A 80 -18.91 -42.75 17.93
C LYS A 80 -18.19 -44.07 17.71
N LEU A 81 -16.85 -44.10 17.75
CA LEU A 81 -16.07 -45.33 17.62
C LEU A 81 -16.38 -46.31 18.76
N GLU A 82 -16.44 -45.84 20.01
CA GLU A 82 -16.84 -46.65 21.16
C GLU A 82 -18.24 -47.27 20.98
N ASN A 83 -19.15 -46.51 20.37
CA ASN A 83 -20.50 -46.93 20.05
C ASN A 83 -20.62 -47.71 18.72
N ARG A 84 -19.51 -48.02 18.04
CA ARG A 84 -19.45 -48.71 16.74
C ARG A 84 -20.19 -47.98 15.61
N GLN A 85 -20.30 -46.66 15.73
CA GLN A 85 -20.89 -45.73 14.76
C GLN A 85 -19.84 -45.00 13.91
N SER A 86 -18.55 -45.24 14.17
CA SER A 86 -17.42 -44.67 13.43
C SER A 86 -16.29 -45.71 13.33
N THR A 87 -15.30 -45.46 12.47
CA THR A 87 -14.14 -46.35 12.27
C THR A 87 -12.87 -45.78 12.91
N GLU A 88 -11.87 -46.63 13.17
CA GLU A 88 -10.55 -46.17 13.62
C GLU A 88 -9.90 -45.21 12.61
N THR A 89 -10.18 -45.40 11.31
CA THR A 89 -9.70 -44.52 10.25
C THR A 89 -10.29 -43.13 10.37
N ASP A 90 -11.59 -43.01 10.65
CA ASP A 90 -12.29 -41.73 10.81
C ASP A 90 -11.75 -40.96 12.03
N CYS A 91 -11.50 -41.65 13.14
CA CYS A 91 -10.88 -41.06 14.33
C CYS A 91 -9.46 -40.55 14.03
N LYS A 92 -8.64 -41.34 13.31
CA LYS A 92 -7.29 -40.91 12.90
C LYS A 92 -7.34 -39.71 11.97
N LEU A 93 -8.29 -39.67 11.04
CA LEU A 93 -8.47 -38.52 10.14
C LEU A 93 -8.84 -37.25 10.92
N ALA A 94 -9.76 -37.35 11.90
CA ALA A 94 -10.14 -36.24 12.76
C ALA A 94 -8.94 -35.70 13.55
N GLN A 95 -8.10 -36.57 14.10
CA GLN A 95 -6.87 -36.19 14.81
C GLN A 95 -5.84 -35.52 13.90
N ILE A 96 -5.65 -36.03 12.68
CA ILE A 96 -4.73 -35.41 11.69
C ILE A 96 -5.20 -34.00 11.35
N ASN A 97 -6.51 -33.83 11.08
CA ASN A 97 -7.06 -32.51 10.76
C ASN A 97 -6.90 -31.52 11.92
N LEU A 98 -7.12 -31.96 13.16
CA LEU A 98 -6.87 -31.14 14.35
C LEU A 98 -5.39 -30.71 14.43
N GLN A 99 -4.46 -31.67 14.29
CA GLN A 99 -3.02 -31.37 14.34
C GLN A 99 -2.58 -30.39 13.25
N MET A 100 -3.15 -30.52 12.04
CA MET A 100 -2.90 -29.56 10.95
C MET A 100 -3.40 -28.16 11.31
N ALA A 101 -4.60 -28.03 11.87
CA ALA A 101 -5.15 -26.74 12.28
C ALA A 101 -4.36 -26.10 13.44
N GLU A 102 -3.88 -26.88 14.40
CA GLU A 102 -3.00 -26.39 15.47
C GLU A 102 -1.66 -25.86 14.93
N ASN A 103 -1.10 -26.53 13.91
CA ASN A 103 0.11 -26.05 13.25
C ASN A 103 -0.12 -24.73 12.50
N GLU A 104 -1.26 -24.59 11.82
CA GLU A 104 -1.65 -23.35 11.15
C GLU A 104 -1.85 -22.19 12.15
N LEU A 105 -2.51 -22.46 13.28
CA LEU A 105 -2.67 -21.49 14.36
C LEU A 105 -1.31 -21.02 14.88
N SER A 106 -0.40 -21.95 15.20
CA SER A 106 0.95 -21.62 15.66
C SER A 106 1.75 -20.78 14.64
N ALA A 107 1.58 -21.06 13.33
CA ALA A 107 2.19 -20.24 12.28
C ALA A 107 1.61 -18.82 12.22
N ALA A 108 0.29 -18.67 12.40
CA ALA A 108 -0.36 -17.36 12.47
C ALA A 108 0.12 -16.56 13.70
N GLU A 109 0.20 -17.18 14.87
CA GLU A 109 0.71 -16.54 16.10
C GLU A 109 2.16 -16.06 15.95
N LYS A 110 3.01 -16.87 15.30
CA LYS A 110 4.39 -16.45 14.98
C LYS A 110 4.43 -15.27 14.01
N SER A 111 3.47 -15.18 13.08
CA SER A 111 3.36 -14.05 12.15
C SER A 111 3.00 -12.76 12.89
N VAL A 112 2.05 -12.80 13.84
CA VAL A 112 1.73 -11.68 14.73
C VAL A 112 2.97 -11.23 15.53
N GLN A 113 3.70 -12.18 16.12
CA GLN A 113 4.93 -11.86 16.87
C GLN A 113 6.01 -11.23 15.98
N SER A 114 6.19 -11.75 14.76
CA SER A 114 7.13 -11.21 13.79
C SER A 114 6.76 -9.77 13.42
N LYS A 115 5.47 -9.53 13.12
CA LYS A 115 4.99 -8.20 12.72
C LYS A 115 5.07 -7.18 13.86
N THR A 116 4.79 -7.60 15.08
CA THR A 116 4.95 -6.78 16.29
C THR A 116 6.40 -6.32 16.46
N ARG A 117 7.38 -7.21 16.21
CA ARG A 117 8.80 -6.85 16.24
C ARG A 117 9.17 -5.90 15.12
N GLU A 118 8.71 -6.16 13.89
CA GLU A 118 8.94 -5.28 12.74
C GLU A 118 8.44 -3.84 13.00
N ILE A 119 7.25 -3.69 13.59
CA ILE A 119 6.71 -2.39 14.00
C ILE A 119 7.57 -1.74 15.08
N SER A 120 8.01 -2.51 16.08
CA SER A 120 8.88 -1.99 17.13
C SER A 120 10.22 -1.51 16.57
N ASP A 121 10.82 -2.28 15.67
CA ASP A 121 12.07 -1.93 14.99
C ASP A 121 11.91 -0.71 14.08
N PHE A 122 10.76 -0.56 13.42
CA PHE A 122 10.42 0.65 12.66
C PHE A 122 10.34 1.87 13.57
N LEU A 123 9.61 1.79 14.68
CA LEU A 123 9.44 2.90 15.62
C LEU A 123 10.75 3.30 16.30
N ASN A 124 11.61 2.34 16.64
CA ASN A 124 12.91 2.59 17.26
C ASN A 124 13.89 3.39 16.38
N GLN A 125 13.62 3.55 15.09
CA GLN A 125 14.41 4.41 14.20
C GLN A 125 14.16 5.89 14.45
N TYR A 126 13.06 6.25 15.12
CA TYR A 126 12.64 7.62 15.34
C TYR A 126 12.80 8.00 16.83
N LYS A 127 13.41 9.17 17.09
CA LYS A 127 13.63 9.65 18.47
C LYS A 127 12.34 10.11 19.18
N ASP A 128 11.37 10.58 18.41
CA ASP A 128 10.12 11.19 18.90
C ASP A 128 8.91 10.36 18.43
N THR A 129 8.81 9.09 18.83
CA THR A 129 7.68 8.23 18.44
C THR A 129 6.31 8.74 18.90
N GLU A 130 6.28 9.63 19.90
CA GLU A 130 5.09 10.34 20.38
C GLU A 130 4.46 11.27 19.32
N LYS A 131 5.19 11.60 18.24
CA LYS A 131 4.69 12.42 17.13
C LYS A 131 3.84 11.64 16.12
N PHE A 132 3.89 10.30 16.13
CA PHE A 132 3.03 9.50 15.26
C PHE A 132 1.58 9.59 15.74
N SER A 133 0.69 10.06 14.88
CA SER A 133 -0.74 10.19 15.19
C SER A 133 -1.53 8.87 15.02
N VAL A 134 -0.95 7.91 14.31
CA VAL A 134 -1.60 6.66 13.91
C VAL A 134 -1.69 5.68 15.07
N LYS A 135 -2.86 5.04 15.21
CA LYS A 135 -3.12 4.01 16.23
C LYS A 135 -3.15 2.61 15.61
N CYS A 136 -2.84 1.60 16.41
CA CYS A 136 -2.91 0.20 16.02
C CYS A 136 -4.35 -0.34 16.06
N GLU A 137 -5.25 0.28 15.31
CA GLU A 137 -6.67 -0.08 15.24
C GLU A 137 -7.22 0.24 13.84
N LEU A 138 -8.11 -0.60 13.32
CA LEU A 138 -8.86 -0.30 12.11
C LEU A 138 -9.96 0.74 12.41
N PRO A 139 -10.19 1.73 11.53
CA PRO A 139 -11.27 2.68 11.70
C PRO A 139 -12.61 1.96 11.60
N GLN A 140 -13.59 2.39 12.39
CA GLN A 140 -14.93 1.77 12.35
C GLN A 140 -15.64 1.99 11.01
N ARG A 141 -15.37 3.12 10.36
CA ARG A 141 -15.94 3.54 9.08
C ARG A 141 -14.97 4.44 8.35
N ILE A 142 -15.02 4.37 7.03
CA ILE A 142 -14.26 5.23 6.13
C ILE A 142 -15.22 6.03 5.26
N THR A 143 -14.80 7.23 4.85
CA THR A 143 -15.59 8.13 3.98
C THR A 143 -15.17 7.98 2.53
N TYR A 144 -16.15 8.01 1.62
CA TYR A 144 -15.87 8.05 0.18
C TYR A 144 -15.49 9.46 -0.28
N ARG A 145 -14.42 9.56 -1.06
CA ARG A 145 -14.11 10.74 -1.86
C ARG A 145 -13.92 10.32 -3.31
N LYS A 146 -14.70 10.89 -4.22
CA LYS A 146 -14.49 10.64 -5.64
C LYS A 146 -13.24 11.36 -6.13
N PHE A 147 -12.31 10.62 -6.70
CA PHE A 147 -11.15 11.16 -7.41
C PHE A 147 -11.40 11.15 -8.91
N ASP A 148 -10.98 12.21 -9.59
CA ASP A 148 -10.99 12.32 -11.05
C ASP A 148 -9.54 12.12 -11.51
N PRO A 149 -9.22 11.02 -12.24
CA PRO A 149 -7.83 10.69 -12.58
C PRO A 149 -7.11 11.81 -13.35
N GLU A 150 -7.81 12.52 -14.23
CA GLU A 150 -7.21 13.59 -15.03
C GLU A 150 -6.91 14.82 -14.16
N LYS A 151 -7.84 15.20 -13.29
CA LYS A 151 -7.61 16.30 -12.34
C LYS A 151 -6.55 15.96 -11.31
N LEU A 152 -6.50 14.71 -10.86
CA LEU A 152 -5.53 14.25 -9.89
C LEU A 152 -4.13 14.25 -10.51
N TYR A 153 -3.97 13.71 -11.73
CA TYR A 153 -2.71 13.80 -12.46
C TYR A 153 -2.29 15.25 -12.68
N LYS A 154 -3.22 16.14 -13.03
CA LYS A 154 -2.90 17.56 -13.21
C LYS A 154 -2.32 18.18 -11.94
N LYS A 155 -2.97 17.95 -10.78
CA LYS A 155 -2.47 18.44 -9.49
C LYS A 155 -1.13 17.83 -9.11
N PHE A 156 -1.00 16.51 -9.26
CA PHE A 156 0.26 15.80 -9.05
C PHE A 156 1.38 16.41 -9.89
N SER A 157 1.13 16.62 -11.19
CA SER A 157 2.06 17.22 -12.13
C SER A 157 2.45 18.65 -11.76
N GLU A 158 1.53 19.45 -11.22
CA GLU A 158 1.78 20.83 -10.78
C GLU A 158 2.57 20.90 -9.47
N ASN A 159 2.34 19.94 -8.55
CA ASN A 159 2.93 19.94 -7.21
C ASN A 159 4.20 19.06 -7.10
N SER A 160 4.47 18.20 -8.09
CA SER A 160 5.59 17.26 -8.03
C SER A 160 6.92 17.98 -8.25
N PHE A 161 7.73 18.01 -7.20
CA PHE A 161 9.10 18.51 -7.23
C PHE A 161 9.94 17.82 -8.33
N GLU A 162 9.87 16.49 -8.44
CA GLU A 162 10.65 15.74 -9.41
C GLU A 162 10.26 16.05 -10.86
N LEU A 163 8.97 16.21 -11.15
CA LEU A 163 8.52 16.62 -12.49
C LEU A 163 8.91 18.07 -12.81
N GLU A 164 8.77 18.98 -11.84
CA GLU A 164 9.19 20.37 -12.01
C GLU A 164 10.70 20.49 -12.24
N LYS A 165 11.50 19.75 -11.47
CA LYS A 165 12.95 19.65 -11.64
C LYS A 165 13.32 19.16 -13.04
N GLN A 166 12.65 18.11 -13.52
CA GLN A 166 12.89 17.57 -14.86
C GLN A 166 12.50 18.58 -15.96
N ARG A 167 11.36 19.28 -15.83
CA ARG A 167 10.96 20.34 -16.76
C ARG A 167 11.99 21.45 -16.85
N ARG A 168 12.46 21.97 -15.72
CA ARG A 168 13.51 23.01 -15.72
C ARG A 168 14.85 22.52 -16.26
N SER A 169 15.19 21.25 -16.06
CA SER A 169 16.37 20.65 -16.68
C SER A 169 16.25 20.64 -18.20
N MET A 170 15.10 20.23 -18.73
CA MET A 170 14.85 20.25 -20.18
C MET A 170 14.87 21.67 -20.75
N GLU A 171 14.28 22.66 -20.08
CA GLU A 171 14.36 24.07 -20.50
C GLU A 171 15.82 24.55 -20.54
N TYR A 172 16.64 24.16 -19.55
CA TYR A 172 18.06 24.45 -19.55
C TYR A 172 18.78 23.78 -20.73
N ASP A 173 18.48 22.51 -21.00
CA ASP A 173 19.11 21.73 -22.08
C ASP A 173 18.72 22.27 -23.48
N GLU A 174 17.50 22.78 -23.63
CA GLU A 174 17.04 23.46 -24.85
C GLU A 174 17.81 24.76 -25.11
N ASN A 175 17.88 25.64 -24.10
CA ASN A 175 18.68 26.87 -24.18
C ASN A 175 20.16 26.57 -24.45
N TYR A 176 20.66 25.47 -23.89
CA TYR A 176 22.03 25.02 -24.09
C TYR A 176 22.26 24.50 -25.53
N LEU A 177 21.26 23.84 -26.12
CA LEU A 177 21.31 23.38 -27.50
C LEU A 177 21.36 24.55 -28.50
N GLU A 178 20.60 25.63 -28.25
CA GLU A 178 20.65 26.86 -29.07
C GLU A 178 22.04 27.51 -29.07
N GLU A 179 22.73 27.53 -27.91
CA GLU A 179 24.09 28.05 -27.82
C GLU A 179 25.11 27.15 -28.54
N ILE A 180 24.95 25.83 -28.47
CA ILE A 180 25.78 24.89 -29.26
C ILE A 180 25.58 25.15 -30.76
N GLU A 181 24.34 25.37 -31.21
CA GLU A 181 24.05 25.70 -32.60
C GLU A 181 24.74 27.01 -33.01
N SER A 182 24.67 28.04 -32.17
CA SER A 182 25.30 29.34 -32.43
C SER A 182 26.83 29.24 -32.60
N ILE A 183 27.50 28.39 -31.80
CA ILE A 183 28.96 28.29 -31.76
C ILE A 183 29.51 27.35 -32.86
N TYR A 184 28.86 26.19 -33.05
CA TYR A 184 29.36 25.10 -33.88
C TYR A 184 28.57 24.89 -35.18
N GLY A 185 27.36 25.44 -35.28
CA GLY A 185 26.45 25.24 -36.40
C GLY A 185 25.69 23.92 -36.34
N LYS A 186 24.47 23.94 -36.90
CA LYS A 186 23.53 22.80 -36.98
C LYS A 186 24.10 21.52 -37.62
N ASP A 187 25.02 21.67 -38.57
CA ASP A 187 25.57 20.50 -39.27
C ASP A 187 26.73 19.83 -38.53
N SER A 188 27.21 20.43 -37.43
CA SER A 188 28.30 19.86 -36.63
C SER A 188 27.90 18.57 -35.93
N ASP A 189 28.85 17.64 -35.83
CA ASP A 189 28.65 16.38 -35.10
C ASP A 189 28.35 16.63 -33.61
N ILE A 190 28.89 17.71 -33.04
CA ILE A 190 28.65 18.15 -31.66
C ILE A 190 27.17 18.53 -31.49
N TYR A 191 26.64 19.40 -32.34
CA TYR A 191 25.22 19.78 -32.30
C TYR A 191 24.31 18.56 -32.48
N LYS A 192 24.58 17.72 -33.49
CA LYS A 192 23.77 16.51 -33.75
C LYS A 192 23.76 15.56 -32.55
N SER A 193 24.91 15.36 -31.89
CA SER A 193 24.98 14.50 -30.72
C SER A 193 24.16 15.04 -29.55
N TYR A 194 24.26 16.33 -29.25
CA TYR A 194 23.49 16.95 -28.15
C TYR A 194 22.00 17.01 -28.48
N SER A 195 21.63 17.35 -29.72
CA SER A 195 20.24 17.36 -30.18
C SER A 195 19.61 15.97 -30.05
N ASN A 196 20.32 14.91 -30.44
CA ASN A 196 19.82 13.55 -30.26
C ASN A 196 19.62 13.18 -28.78
N SER A 197 20.54 13.59 -27.89
CA SER A 197 20.38 13.35 -26.44
C SER A 197 19.16 14.07 -25.88
N TYR A 198 19.00 15.35 -26.21
CA TYR A 198 17.86 16.16 -25.77
C TYR A 198 16.51 15.57 -26.23
N GLU A 199 16.40 15.12 -27.49
CA GLU A 199 15.18 14.47 -27.97
C GLU A 199 14.91 13.12 -27.28
N ILE A 200 15.95 12.35 -26.95
CA ILE A 200 15.80 11.11 -26.16
C ILE A 200 15.29 11.44 -24.75
N ASP A 201 15.86 12.45 -24.09
CA ASP A 201 15.47 12.84 -22.73
C ASP A 201 14.03 13.37 -22.69
N LYS A 202 13.61 14.12 -23.72
CA LYS A 202 12.23 14.56 -23.89
C LYS A 202 11.26 13.38 -24.05
N LEU A 203 11.58 12.42 -24.92
CA LEU A 203 10.77 11.22 -25.10
C LEU A 203 10.68 10.39 -23.81
N ASN A 204 11.78 10.25 -23.07
CA ASN A 204 11.79 9.57 -21.77
C ASN A 204 10.89 10.29 -20.75
N PHE A 205 10.89 11.62 -20.73
CA PHE A 205 10.00 12.40 -19.89
C PHE A 205 8.53 12.19 -20.25
N GLU A 206 8.18 12.24 -21.55
CA GLU A 206 6.82 11.96 -22.03
C GLU A 206 6.35 10.53 -21.66
N ILE A 207 7.24 9.54 -21.74
CA ILE A 207 6.95 8.16 -21.31
C ILE A 207 6.64 8.15 -19.80
N LYS A 208 7.50 8.78 -18.98
CA LYS A 208 7.33 8.85 -17.52
C LYS A 208 6.01 9.53 -17.11
N GLU A 209 5.64 10.62 -17.79
CA GLU A 209 4.35 11.30 -17.57
C GLU A 209 3.16 10.38 -17.90
N ASN A 210 3.24 9.62 -18.99
CA ASN A 210 2.21 8.64 -19.34
C ASN A 210 2.14 7.47 -18.35
N GLU A 211 3.27 7.01 -17.83
CA GLU A 211 3.34 5.98 -16.78
C GLU A 211 2.64 6.46 -15.50
N TYR A 212 2.96 7.67 -15.02
CA TYR A 212 2.28 8.26 -13.85
C TYR A 212 0.78 8.37 -14.07
N LYS A 213 0.35 8.85 -15.25
CA LYS A 213 -1.08 8.95 -15.57
C LYS A 213 -1.78 7.59 -15.54
N SER A 214 -1.13 6.55 -16.06
CA SER A 214 -1.65 5.18 -16.04
C SER A 214 -1.78 4.65 -14.61
N GLN A 215 -0.72 4.79 -13.80
CA GLN A 215 -0.68 4.28 -12.43
C GLN A 215 -1.69 5.02 -11.52
N ILE A 216 -1.84 6.34 -11.67
CA ILE A 216 -2.88 7.11 -10.97
C ILE A 216 -4.27 6.62 -11.35
N THR A 217 -4.52 6.34 -12.64
CA THR A 217 -5.82 5.83 -13.11
C THR A 217 -6.14 4.45 -12.51
N GLU A 218 -5.16 3.56 -12.48
CA GLU A 218 -5.28 2.24 -11.86
C GLU A 218 -5.52 2.33 -10.35
N MET A 219 -4.82 3.22 -9.66
CA MET A 219 -4.98 3.42 -8.22
C MET A 219 -6.36 3.98 -7.87
N VAL A 220 -6.88 4.93 -8.65
CA VAL A 220 -8.26 5.43 -8.49
C VAL A 220 -9.27 4.31 -8.73
N SER A 221 -9.09 3.51 -9.78
CA SER A 221 -9.98 2.38 -10.07
C SER A 221 -9.97 1.33 -8.96
N SER A 222 -8.78 1.01 -8.43
CA SER A 222 -8.61 0.10 -7.30
C SER A 222 -9.31 0.63 -6.05
N TYR A 223 -9.14 1.93 -5.75
CA TYR A 223 -9.82 2.56 -4.62
C TYR A 223 -11.34 2.45 -4.75
N GLU A 224 -11.91 2.75 -5.92
CA GLU A 224 -13.35 2.65 -6.17
C GLU A 224 -13.87 1.23 -6.02
N GLN A 225 -13.14 0.24 -6.55
CA GLN A 225 -13.49 -1.17 -6.43
C GLN A 225 -13.46 -1.62 -4.97
N THR A 226 -12.34 -1.42 -4.28
CA THR A 226 -12.17 -1.84 -2.89
C THR A 226 -13.17 -1.15 -1.95
N TYR A 227 -13.50 0.12 -2.21
CA TYR A 227 -14.52 0.83 -1.45
C TYR A 227 -15.93 0.22 -1.67
N ALA A 228 -16.28 -0.15 -2.90
CA ALA A 228 -17.53 -0.84 -3.20
C ALA A 228 -17.60 -2.23 -2.55
N GLU A 229 -16.49 -2.96 -2.53
CA GLU A 229 -16.34 -4.23 -1.81
C GLU A 229 -16.51 -4.04 -0.29
N TYR A 230 -15.91 -3.00 0.29
CA TYR A 230 -16.10 -2.64 1.69
C TYR A 230 -17.59 -2.41 2.02
N LEU A 231 -18.31 -1.63 1.22
CA LEU A 231 -19.73 -1.37 1.44
C LEU A 231 -20.55 -2.67 1.41
N SER A 232 -20.31 -3.50 0.40
CA SER A 232 -21.02 -4.77 0.22
C SER A 232 -20.73 -5.74 1.37
N ASN A 233 -19.46 -5.86 1.78
CA ASN A 233 -19.05 -6.71 2.90
C ASN A 233 -19.55 -6.18 4.25
N ARG A 234 -19.69 -4.86 4.41
CA ARG A 234 -20.25 -4.27 5.62
C ARG A 234 -21.73 -4.62 5.78
N GLU A 235 -22.52 -4.55 4.71
CA GLU A 235 -23.92 -4.98 4.74
C GLU A 235 -24.03 -6.49 5.00
N TYR A 236 -23.18 -7.28 4.33
CA TYR A 236 -23.12 -8.72 4.56
C TYR A 236 -22.75 -9.08 6.00
N ASN A 237 -21.79 -8.36 6.61
CA ASN A 237 -21.39 -8.54 8.00
C ASN A 237 -22.54 -8.24 8.98
N SER A 238 -23.44 -7.31 8.67
CA SER A 238 -24.65 -7.10 9.48
C SER A 238 -25.52 -8.36 9.51
N VAL A 239 -25.72 -8.99 8.35
CA VAL A 239 -26.50 -10.23 8.24
C VAL A 239 -25.78 -11.39 8.95
N LEU A 240 -24.44 -11.45 8.87
CA LEU A 240 -23.66 -12.45 9.58
C LEU A 240 -23.71 -12.26 11.10
N ALA A 241 -23.71 -11.01 11.58
CA ALA A 241 -23.87 -10.71 13.01
C ALA A 241 -25.23 -11.19 13.54
N ASP A 242 -26.33 -10.93 12.81
CA ASP A 242 -27.66 -11.43 13.17
C ASP A 242 -27.69 -12.97 13.18
N LYS A 243 -27.02 -13.61 12.22
CA LYS A 243 -26.89 -15.08 12.18
C LYS A 243 -26.12 -15.62 13.39
N LEU A 244 -25.05 -14.97 13.83
CA LEU A 244 -24.29 -15.36 15.02
C LEU A 244 -25.15 -15.27 16.28
N ASP A 245 -25.99 -14.24 16.39
CA ASP A 245 -26.85 -14.06 17.56
C ASP A 245 -27.94 -15.15 17.64
N ILE A 246 -28.53 -15.51 16.49
CA ILE A 246 -29.46 -16.65 16.38
C ILE A 246 -28.76 -17.96 16.71
N LEU A 247 -27.55 -18.18 16.16
CA LEU A 247 -26.75 -19.37 16.40
C LEU A 247 -26.45 -19.54 17.90
N LYS A 248 -26.03 -18.45 18.55
CA LYS A 248 -25.74 -18.42 19.98
C LYS A 248 -26.97 -18.73 20.82
N THR A 249 -28.12 -18.13 20.48
CA THR A 249 -29.40 -18.42 21.13
C THR A 249 -29.82 -19.88 20.96
N ALA A 250 -29.66 -20.47 19.78
CA ALA A 250 -29.99 -21.87 19.52
C ALA A 250 -29.12 -22.84 20.33
N TYR A 251 -27.83 -22.52 20.49
CA TYR A 251 -26.92 -23.27 21.36
C TYR A 251 -27.29 -23.13 22.84
N ASP A 252 -27.49 -21.90 23.33
CA ASP A 252 -27.78 -21.62 24.74
C ASP A 252 -29.14 -22.20 25.18
N THR A 253 -30.09 -22.34 24.25
CA THR A 253 -31.41 -22.96 24.49
C THR A 253 -31.39 -24.49 24.36
N GLY A 254 -30.24 -25.08 24.01
CA GLY A 254 -30.08 -26.53 23.81
C GLY A 254 -30.71 -27.07 22.52
N ASN A 255 -31.14 -26.18 21.60
CA ASN A 255 -31.69 -26.53 20.29
C ASN A 255 -30.61 -26.88 19.26
N MET A 256 -29.34 -26.66 19.58
CA MET A 256 -28.18 -26.93 18.74
C MET A 256 -27.07 -27.62 19.54
N SER A 257 -26.38 -28.57 18.92
CA SER A 257 -25.21 -29.21 19.56
C SER A 257 -24.02 -28.25 19.59
N GLU A 258 -23.12 -28.44 20.56
CA GLU A 258 -21.87 -27.67 20.62
C GLU A 258 -21.03 -27.83 19.35
N LEU A 259 -21.00 -29.04 18.77
CA LEU A 259 -20.27 -29.32 17.53
C LEU A 259 -20.80 -28.49 16.35
N ASP A 260 -22.13 -28.45 16.19
CA ASP A 260 -22.77 -27.69 15.12
C ASP A 260 -22.62 -26.17 15.30
N TYR A 261 -22.65 -25.72 16.56
CA TYR A 261 -22.39 -24.32 16.92
C TYR A 261 -20.96 -23.92 16.55
N LEU A 262 -19.95 -24.66 17.02
CA LEU A 262 -18.54 -24.33 16.77
C LEU A 262 -18.20 -24.34 15.27
N LYS A 263 -18.76 -25.31 14.52
CA LYS A 263 -18.57 -25.38 13.07
C LYS A 263 -19.07 -24.11 12.38
N GLN A 264 -20.33 -23.74 12.60
CA GLN A 264 -20.92 -22.57 11.96
C GLN A 264 -20.30 -21.26 12.46
N TYR A 265 -19.92 -21.19 13.73
CA TYR A 265 -19.21 -20.04 14.29
C TYR A 265 -17.87 -19.81 13.59
N ALA A 266 -17.07 -20.86 13.36
CA ALA A 266 -15.81 -20.77 12.65
C ALA A 266 -16.00 -20.33 11.19
N GLU A 267 -16.98 -20.90 10.49
CA GLU A 267 -17.33 -20.53 9.11
C GLU A 267 -17.75 -19.05 9.00
N ILE A 268 -18.67 -18.59 9.86
CA ILE A 268 -19.14 -17.20 9.84
C ILE A 268 -18.02 -16.22 10.23
N SER A 269 -17.22 -16.54 11.25
CA SER A 269 -16.11 -15.69 11.69
C SER A 269 -15.07 -15.46 10.59
N SER A 270 -14.81 -16.50 9.78
CA SER A 270 -13.92 -16.42 8.62
C SER A 270 -14.45 -15.45 7.55
N GLU A 271 -15.75 -15.55 7.24
CA GLU A 271 -16.39 -14.68 6.24
C GLU A 271 -16.41 -13.20 6.68
N MET A 272 -16.60 -12.94 7.98
CA MET A 272 -16.66 -11.56 8.50
C MET A 272 -15.35 -10.77 8.32
N CYS A 273 -14.21 -11.45 8.14
CA CYS A 273 -12.89 -10.83 7.97
C CYS A 273 -12.73 -10.08 6.63
N ARG A 274 -13.54 -10.43 5.61
CA ARG A 274 -13.45 -9.80 4.29
C ARG A 274 -13.72 -8.29 4.32
N MET A 275 -14.59 -7.84 5.24
CA MET A 275 -14.87 -6.42 5.44
C MET A 275 -13.64 -5.67 5.95
N ASP A 276 -12.93 -6.23 6.94
CA ASP A 276 -11.78 -5.59 7.56
C ASP A 276 -10.64 -5.39 6.55
N ASN A 277 -10.39 -6.40 5.71
CA ASN A 277 -9.40 -6.32 4.63
C ASN A 277 -9.75 -5.27 3.58
N ALA A 278 -11.01 -5.24 3.11
CA ALA A 278 -11.46 -4.24 2.14
C ALA A 278 -11.43 -2.82 2.73
N LEU A 279 -11.79 -2.66 4.01
CA LEU A 279 -11.70 -1.38 4.71
C LEU A 279 -10.25 -0.89 4.79
N ALA A 280 -9.32 -1.74 5.25
CA ALA A 280 -7.92 -1.39 5.36
C ALA A 280 -7.32 -0.96 4.02
N GLN A 281 -7.59 -1.73 2.95
CA GLN A 281 -7.09 -1.42 1.62
C GLN A 281 -7.67 -0.12 1.06
N ALA A 282 -8.98 0.11 1.18
CA ALA A 282 -9.61 1.34 0.67
C ALA A 282 -9.10 2.59 1.41
N ASP A 283 -8.88 2.47 2.71
CA ASP A 283 -8.37 3.57 3.54
C ASP A 283 -6.91 3.91 3.22
N LEU A 284 -6.04 2.91 3.03
CA LEU A 284 -4.65 3.14 2.59
C LEU A 284 -4.58 3.72 1.17
N LEU A 285 -5.43 3.25 0.25
CA LEU A 285 -5.51 3.80 -1.10
C LEU A 285 -6.00 5.27 -1.08
N TYR A 286 -6.95 5.60 -0.22
CA TYR A 286 -7.39 6.99 -0.04
C TYR A 286 -6.23 7.91 0.38
N ASP A 287 -5.44 7.49 1.39
CA ASP A 287 -4.30 8.28 1.86
C ASP A 287 -3.23 8.44 0.76
N ARG A 288 -2.93 7.37 0.01
CA ARG A 288 -2.03 7.44 -1.15
C ARG A 288 -2.51 8.43 -2.19
N LEU A 289 -3.79 8.40 -2.55
CA LEU A 289 -4.38 9.33 -3.52
C LEU A 289 -4.32 10.78 -3.03
N CYS A 290 -4.43 11.02 -1.72
CA CYS A 290 -4.22 12.36 -1.14
C CYS A 290 -2.76 12.81 -1.27
N LEU A 291 -1.79 11.93 -0.98
CA LEU A 291 -0.37 12.26 -1.14
C LEU A 291 0.03 12.51 -2.59
N ILE A 292 -0.57 11.77 -3.54
CA ILE A 292 -0.42 12.03 -4.98
C ILE A 292 -0.95 13.42 -5.33
N GLU A 293 -2.11 13.81 -4.78
CA GLU A 293 -2.67 15.15 -4.98
C GLU A 293 -1.71 16.25 -4.51
N ASP A 294 -0.97 15.98 -3.44
CA ASP A 294 0.07 16.85 -2.87
C ASP A 294 1.40 16.81 -3.67
N GLY A 295 1.50 16.04 -4.76
CA GLY A 295 2.69 15.97 -5.62
C GLY A 295 3.68 14.85 -5.28
N THR A 296 3.33 13.94 -4.36
CA THR A 296 4.22 12.88 -3.89
C THR A 296 4.29 11.73 -4.88
N ASP A 297 5.44 11.55 -5.53
CA ASP A 297 5.66 10.45 -6.49
C ASP A 297 6.12 9.15 -5.83
N ALA A 298 6.67 9.22 -4.60
CA ALA A 298 7.12 8.05 -3.84
C ALA A 298 6.02 6.99 -3.64
N VAL A 299 4.77 7.41 -3.47
CA VAL A 299 3.61 6.50 -3.30
C VAL A 299 3.09 5.91 -4.61
N ILE A 300 3.54 6.45 -5.74
CA ILE A 300 3.26 5.91 -7.08
C ILE A 300 4.32 4.85 -7.43
N ASN A 301 5.58 5.13 -7.12
CA ASN A 301 6.73 4.29 -7.48
C ASN A 301 7.03 3.14 -6.50
N ASN A 302 6.58 3.22 -5.24
CA ASN A 302 6.73 2.12 -4.27
C ASN A 302 5.43 1.33 -4.12
N ILE A 303 5.49 0.06 -4.53
CA ILE A 303 4.42 -0.93 -4.33
C ILE A 303 4.41 -1.45 -2.88
N ASP A 304 5.52 -1.31 -2.15
CA ASP A 304 5.76 -1.92 -0.82
C ASP A 304 5.30 -1.08 0.39
N PHE A 305 4.45 -0.07 0.17
CA PHE A 305 3.76 0.59 1.29
C PHE A 305 2.59 -0.24 1.80
#